data_AF-A0A930E7N8-F1
#
_entry.id   AF-A0A930E7N8-F1
#
_cell.length_a   1.000
_cell.length_b   1.000
_cell.length_c   1.000
_cell.angle_alpha   90.00
_cell.angle_beta   90.00
_cell.angle_gamma   90.00
#
_symmetry.space_group_name_H-M   'P 1'
#
loop_
_entity.id
_entity.type
_entity.pdbx_description
1 polymer ?
#
loop_
_entity_poly.entity_id
_entity_poly.type
_entity_poly.pdbx_seq_one_letter_code
_entity_poly.pdbx_strand_id
1 'polypeptide(L)'
;DGVKLLKLSKTEQETRKIRILQRSLERKRRMANPDNYDENGRIKKKRKEWKLSKNYFRELKRLKEIYRKKRVKDNQHKNILVKFILSQGDTVKAEKTSVNSWKNKSKKTAINKNNGKTMSKKRFGKSVNSNAPGTLKRKLSEKLSYFGKELIEINPFKTKASQFNHIKQEFKKCSLEVRFKELIQGIVVQRDLYSAFLIKNVENLSEYNMKKINRQFEKFYEKQLKEIERIKNEGGLKFYVSGKTV
;
A
#
# COMPACT_ATOMS: atom_id res chain seq x y z
N ASP A 1 19.95 -12.20 4.13
CA ASP A 1 19.18 -10.96 4.43
C ASP A 1 19.34 -9.89 3.34
N GLY A 2 18.36 -9.75 2.46
CA GLY A 2 18.25 -8.64 1.52
C GLY A 2 17.47 -7.43 2.09
N VAL A 3 17.90 -6.22 1.76
CA VAL A 3 17.12 -4.98 1.97
C VAL A 3 16.45 -4.67 0.63
N LYS A 4 15.10 -4.77 0.56
CA LYS A 4 14.37 -4.58 -0.70
C LYS A 4 13.03 -3.86 -0.50
N LEU A 5 12.67 -3.00 -1.46
CA LEU A 5 11.30 -2.50 -1.64
C LEU A 5 10.60 -3.31 -2.74
N LEU A 6 9.44 -3.85 -2.40
CA LEU A 6 8.66 -4.70 -3.31
C LEU A 6 7.23 -4.17 -3.44
N LYS A 7 6.68 -4.28 -4.65
CA LYS A 7 5.25 -4.02 -4.89
C LYS A 7 4.40 -5.10 -4.22
N LEU A 8 3.37 -4.65 -3.50
CA LEU A 8 2.40 -5.55 -2.86
C LEU A 8 1.46 -6.26 -3.85
N SER A 9 1.23 -5.66 -5.02
CA SER A 9 0.48 -6.29 -6.12
C SER A 9 1.06 -5.89 -7.49
N LYS A 10 0.88 -6.75 -8.49
CA LYS A 10 1.23 -6.51 -9.90
C LYS A 10 0.01 -6.65 -10.81
N THR A 11 -1.03 -5.87 -10.53
CA THR A 11 -2.35 -5.95 -11.22
C THR A 11 -2.76 -4.68 -11.95
N GLU A 12 -1.78 -3.86 -12.33
CA GLU A 12 -1.99 -2.56 -12.98
C GLU A 12 -2.73 -2.71 -14.33
N GLN A 13 -2.36 -3.71 -15.12
CA GLN A 13 -3.00 -3.99 -16.41
C GLN A 13 -4.47 -4.40 -16.25
N GLU A 14 -4.78 -5.31 -15.32
CA GLU A 14 -6.15 -5.73 -15.04
C GLU A 14 -6.98 -4.57 -14.48
N THR A 15 -6.37 -3.74 -13.62
CA THR A 15 -7.01 -2.54 -13.07
C THR A 15 -7.33 -1.51 -14.16
N ARG A 16 -6.48 -1.36 -15.18
CA ARG A 16 -6.75 -0.53 -16.36
C ARG A 16 -7.92 -1.10 -17.17
N LYS A 17 -7.93 -2.40 -17.45
CA LYS A 17 -9.02 -3.07 -18.18
C LYS A 17 -10.37 -2.96 -17.46
N ILE A 18 -10.39 -3.18 -16.14
CA ILE A 18 -11.59 -3.00 -15.29
C ILE A 18 -12.13 -1.58 -15.42
N ARG A 19 -11.26 -0.56 -15.32
CA ARG A 19 -11.68 0.85 -15.42
C ARG A 19 -12.32 1.17 -16.77
N ILE A 20 -11.76 0.66 -17.86
CA ILE A 20 -12.28 0.88 -19.21
C ILE A 20 -13.66 0.23 -19.35
N LEU A 21 -13.80 -1.04 -18.96
CA LEU A 21 -15.06 -1.77 -19.04
C LEU A 21 -16.16 -1.15 -18.16
N GLN A 22 -15.84 -0.73 -16.93
CA GLN A 22 -16.79 -0.04 -16.06
C GLN A 22 -17.32 1.25 -16.68
N ARG A 23 -16.45 2.04 -17.32
CA ARG A 23 -16.86 3.27 -18.05
C ARG A 23 -17.72 2.94 -19.26
N SER A 24 -17.39 1.88 -20.00
CA SER A 24 -18.19 1.42 -21.15
C SER A 24 -19.60 1.01 -20.71
N LEU A 25 -19.70 0.19 -19.67
CA LEU A 25 -20.98 -0.23 -19.07
C LEU A 25 -21.79 0.96 -18.58
N GLU A 26 -21.16 1.93 -17.92
CA GLU A 26 -21.83 3.15 -17.45
C GLU A 26 -22.43 3.96 -18.61
N ARG A 27 -21.67 4.15 -19.70
CA ARG A 27 -22.17 4.87 -20.90
C ARG A 27 -23.34 4.14 -21.53
N LYS A 28 -23.24 2.82 -21.72
CA LYS A 28 -24.34 2.01 -22.28
C LYS A 28 -25.60 2.07 -21.43
N ARG A 29 -25.44 1.99 -20.11
CA ARG A 29 -26.55 2.10 -19.17
C ARG A 29 -27.21 3.47 -19.25
N ARG A 30 -26.44 4.56 -19.34
CA ARG A 30 -26.95 5.92 -19.49
C ARG A 30 -27.72 6.12 -20.81
N MET A 31 -27.13 5.73 -21.93
CA MET A 31 -27.75 5.88 -23.25
C MET A 31 -29.07 5.13 -23.37
N ALA A 32 -29.15 3.92 -22.81
CA ALA A 32 -30.39 3.13 -22.85
C ALA A 32 -31.45 3.58 -21.82
N ASN A 33 -31.08 4.43 -20.86
CA ASN A 33 -31.96 4.83 -19.75
C ASN A 33 -31.79 6.32 -19.40
N PRO A 34 -31.96 7.26 -20.34
CA PRO A 34 -31.74 8.69 -20.09
C PRO A 34 -32.64 9.23 -18.95
N ASP A 35 -33.90 8.79 -18.91
CA ASP A 35 -34.90 9.26 -17.94
C ASP A 35 -34.55 8.96 -16.47
N ASN A 36 -33.66 7.99 -16.24
CA ASN A 36 -33.19 7.60 -14.91
C ASN A 36 -32.15 8.56 -14.32
N TYR A 37 -31.66 9.53 -15.10
CA TYR A 37 -30.64 10.50 -14.70
C TYR A 37 -31.21 11.91 -14.64
N ASP A 38 -30.72 12.73 -13.70
CA ASP A 38 -31.01 14.17 -13.63
C ASP A 38 -30.06 14.97 -14.55
N GLU A 39 -30.29 16.28 -14.64
CA GLU A 39 -29.47 17.21 -15.45
C GLU A 39 -27.98 17.19 -15.05
N ASN A 40 -27.70 16.88 -13.78
CA ASN A 40 -26.36 16.74 -13.23
C ASN A 40 -25.75 15.34 -13.47
N GLY A 41 -26.44 14.46 -14.22
CA GLY A 41 -26.01 13.10 -14.53
C GLY A 41 -25.98 12.16 -13.32
N ARG A 42 -26.69 12.50 -12.23
CA ARG A 42 -26.88 11.65 -11.05
C ARG A 42 -28.14 10.82 -11.24
N ILE A 43 -28.17 9.66 -10.58
CA ILE A 43 -29.32 8.76 -10.67
C ILE A 43 -30.47 9.35 -9.82
N LYS A 44 -31.63 9.60 -10.44
CA LYS A 44 -32.83 10.12 -9.76
C LYS A 44 -33.28 9.20 -8.63
N LYS A 45 -33.69 9.73 -7.47
CA LYS A 45 -34.11 8.94 -6.29
C LYS A 45 -35.56 8.42 -6.38
N LYS A 46 -35.94 7.82 -7.52
CA LYS A 46 -37.24 7.15 -7.73
C LYS A 46 -37.06 5.67 -8.10
N ARG A 47 -38.16 4.90 -8.10
CA ARG A 47 -38.17 3.55 -8.70
C ARG A 47 -37.79 3.67 -10.18
N LYS A 48 -36.91 2.78 -10.63
CA LYS A 48 -36.31 2.81 -11.97
C LYS A 48 -36.32 1.42 -12.56
N GLU A 49 -36.67 1.34 -13.82
CA GLU A 49 -36.43 0.15 -14.64
C GLU A 49 -35.11 0.33 -15.40
N TRP A 50 -34.33 -0.74 -15.53
CA TRP A 50 -33.06 -0.71 -16.25
C TRP A 50 -33.16 -1.53 -17.53
N LYS A 51 -33.27 -0.84 -18.66
CA LYS A 51 -33.14 -1.42 -19.99
C LYS A 51 -31.67 -1.72 -20.26
N LEU A 52 -31.33 -3.01 -20.33
CA LEU A 52 -29.96 -3.49 -20.53
C LEU A 52 -29.89 -4.36 -21.79
N SER A 53 -29.03 -4.01 -22.73
CA SER A 53 -28.90 -4.74 -24.00
C SER A 53 -28.09 -6.04 -23.86
N LYS A 54 -28.23 -6.95 -24.83
CA LYS A 54 -27.39 -8.15 -24.92
C LYS A 54 -25.88 -7.81 -24.90
N ASN A 55 -25.49 -6.69 -25.54
CA ASN A 55 -24.11 -6.20 -25.55
C ASN A 55 -23.64 -5.74 -24.16
N TYR A 56 -24.52 -5.14 -23.35
CA TYR A 56 -24.22 -4.80 -21.96
C TYR A 56 -23.86 -6.05 -21.16
N PHE A 57 -24.66 -7.11 -21.27
CA PHE A 57 -24.39 -8.36 -20.57
C PHE A 57 -23.09 -9.04 -21.04
N ARG A 58 -22.75 -8.99 -22.33
CA ARG A 58 -21.45 -9.48 -22.83
C ARG A 58 -20.27 -8.76 -22.18
N GLU A 59 -20.32 -7.43 -22.09
CA GLU A 59 -19.27 -6.66 -21.42
C GLU A 59 -19.23 -6.90 -19.91
N LEU A 60 -20.39 -7.08 -19.27
CA LEU A 60 -20.47 -7.42 -17.86
C LEU A 60 -19.80 -8.76 -17.57
N LYS A 61 -20.02 -9.78 -18.42
CA LYS A 61 -19.32 -11.08 -18.33
C LYS A 61 -17.81 -10.90 -18.51
N ARG A 62 -17.37 -10.09 -19.50
CA ARG A 62 -15.95 -9.76 -19.69
C ARG A 62 -15.36 -9.08 -18.44
N LEU A 63 -16.09 -8.14 -17.83
CA LEU A 63 -15.66 -7.48 -16.60
C LEU A 63 -15.48 -8.48 -15.45
N LYS A 64 -16.45 -9.38 -15.24
CA LYS A 64 -16.35 -10.47 -14.24
C LYS A 64 -15.10 -11.32 -14.45
N GLU A 65 -14.80 -11.67 -15.70
CA GLU A 65 -13.61 -12.47 -16.02
C GLU A 65 -12.30 -11.72 -15.75
N ILE A 66 -12.21 -10.41 -16.07
CA ILE A 66 -11.03 -9.62 -15.71
C ILE A 66 -10.85 -9.53 -14.19
N TYR A 67 -11.93 -9.40 -13.41
CA TYR A 67 -11.86 -9.46 -11.96
C TYR A 67 -11.34 -10.81 -11.45
N ARG A 68 -11.81 -11.93 -12.03
CA ARG A 68 -11.32 -13.27 -11.71
C ARG A 68 -9.82 -13.38 -11.97
N LYS A 69 -9.35 -12.99 -13.16
CA LYS A 69 -7.92 -12.97 -13.51
C LYS A 69 -7.09 -12.11 -12.57
N LYS A 70 -7.59 -10.90 -12.23
CA LYS A 70 -6.95 -10.01 -11.24
C LYS A 70 -6.76 -10.71 -9.90
N ARG A 71 -7.80 -11.37 -9.38
CA ARG A 71 -7.76 -12.07 -8.08
C ARG A 71 -6.73 -13.19 -8.09
N VAL A 72 -6.71 -14.02 -9.13
CA VAL A 72 -5.76 -15.14 -9.26
C VAL A 72 -4.32 -14.64 -9.29
N LYS A 73 -4.03 -13.65 -10.16
CA LYS A 73 -2.70 -13.04 -10.29
C LYS A 73 -2.22 -12.40 -8.99
N ASP A 74 -3.10 -11.68 -8.31
CA ASP A 74 -2.80 -11.04 -7.03
C ASP A 74 -2.50 -12.07 -5.93
N ASN A 75 -3.26 -13.16 -5.88
CA ASN A 75 -3.03 -14.26 -4.95
C ASN A 75 -1.69 -14.97 -5.20
N GLN A 76 -1.36 -15.24 -6.47
CA GLN A 76 -0.08 -15.82 -6.86
C GLN A 76 1.10 -14.91 -6.48
N HIS A 77 1.00 -13.61 -6.78
CA HIS A 77 2.01 -12.63 -6.42
C HIS A 77 2.22 -12.56 -4.90
N LYS A 78 1.15 -12.60 -4.11
CA LYS A 78 1.26 -12.66 -2.64
C LYS A 78 1.94 -13.93 -2.14
N ASN A 79 1.68 -15.08 -2.75
CA ASN A 79 2.39 -16.32 -2.39
C ASN A 79 3.90 -16.19 -2.67
N ILE A 80 4.29 -15.56 -3.79
CA ILE A 80 5.69 -15.28 -4.11
C ILE A 80 6.32 -14.36 -3.06
N LEU A 81 5.61 -13.30 -2.65
CA LEU A 81 6.09 -12.40 -1.59
C LEU A 81 6.27 -13.13 -0.25
N VAL A 82 5.32 -13.97 0.15
CA VAL A 82 5.43 -14.76 1.38
C VAL A 82 6.64 -15.69 1.30
N LYS A 83 6.82 -16.43 0.19
CA LYS A 83 7.98 -17.29 -0.01
C LYS A 83 9.29 -16.50 0.07
N PHE A 84 9.34 -15.32 -0.56
CA PHE A 84 10.50 -14.44 -0.48
C PHE A 84 10.80 -14.00 0.95
N ILE A 85 9.79 -13.58 1.72
CA ILE A 85 9.96 -13.17 3.13
C ILE A 85 10.50 -14.33 3.96
N LEU A 86 9.90 -15.51 3.85
CA LEU A 86 10.31 -16.70 4.60
C LEU A 86 11.69 -17.21 4.19
N SER A 87 12.12 -16.97 2.94
CA SER A 87 13.49 -17.30 2.51
C SER A 87 14.55 -16.33 3.07
N GLN A 88 14.14 -15.20 3.66
CA GLN A 88 15.07 -14.28 4.34
C GLN A 88 15.26 -14.62 5.81
N GLY A 89 14.34 -15.39 6.41
CA GLY A 89 14.37 -15.73 7.82
C GLY A 89 13.01 -16.20 8.32
N ASP A 90 13.02 -16.78 9.51
CA ASP A 90 11.88 -17.43 10.15
C ASP A 90 11.17 -16.56 11.20
N THR A 91 11.80 -15.46 11.59
CA THR A 91 11.28 -14.48 12.55
C THR A 91 10.85 -13.23 11.80
N VAL A 92 9.53 -13.03 11.69
CA VAL A 92 8.97 -11.90 10.95
C VAL A 92 8.26 -10.94 11.88
N LYS A 93 8.64 -9.67 11.80
CA LYS A 93 8.03 -8.56 12.57
C LYS A 93 7.29 -7.62 11.63
N ALA A 94 6.11 -7.17 12.03
CA ALA A 94 5.32 -6.19 11.31
C ALA A 94 4.58 -5.26 12.29
N GLU A 95 4.20 -4.07 11.84
CA GLU A 95 3.37 -3.19 12.66
C GLU A 95 1.95 -3.74 12.82
N LYS A 96 1.43 -3.68 14.06
CA LYS A 96 0.03 -3.93 14.38
C LYS A 96 -0.84 -2.83 13.80
N THR A 97 -1.30 -3.03 12.57
CA THR A 97 -2.07 -2.04 11.79
C THR A 97 -3.44 -2.58 11.40
N SER A 98 -4.49 -1.77 11.66
CA SER A 98 -5.84 -2.08 11.21
C SER A 98 -6.01 -1.70 9.75
N VAL A 99 -5.94 -2.68 8.84
CA VAL A 99 -6.20 -2.47 7.40
C VAL A 99 -7.61 -1.91 7.15
N ASN A 100 -8.57 -2.21 8.03
CA ASN A 100 -9.92 -1.67 7.96
C ASN A 100 -9.94 -0.16 8.22
N SER A 101 -9.12 0.35 9.15
CA SER A 101 -9.04 1.79 9.40
C SER A 101 -8.57 2.58 8.18
N TRP A 102 -7.70 2.00 7.33
CA TRP A 102 -7.26 2.62 6.08
C TRP A 102 -8.39 2.77 5.05
N LYS A 103 -9.45 1.96 5.13
CA LYS A 103 -10.60 2.09 4.23
C LYS A 103 -11.46 3.31 4.56
N ASN A 104 -11.37 3.82 5.79
CA ASN A 104 -12.23 4.90 6.27
C ASN A 104 -11.97 6.21 5.53
N LYS A 105 -13.05 6.94 5.27
CA LYS A 105 -13.02 8.29 4.69
C LYS A 105 -12.54 9.28 5.75
N SER A 106 -11.67 10.23 5.38
CA SER A 106 -11.30 11.33 6.27
C SER A 106 -12.53 12.06 6.80
N LYS A 107 -12.59 12.35 8.11
CA LYS A 107 -13.64 13.18 8.70
C LYS A 107 -13.47 14.65 8.31
N LYS A 108 -12.24 15.16 8.36
CA LYS A 108 -11.89 16.55 8.01
C LYS A 108 -12.15 16.83 6.53
N THR A 109 -12.89 17.91 6.26
CA THR A 109 -13.04 18.51 4.94
C THR A 109 -11.89 19.49 4.75
N ALA A 110 -11.18 19.38 3.62
CA ALA A 110 -10.10 20.31 3.29
C ALA A 110 -10.57 21.22 2.15
N ILE A 111 -10.16 22.49 2.19
CA ILE A 111 -10.41 23.47 1.14
C ILE A 111 -9.10 23.66 0.39
N ASN A 112 -9.17 23.68 -0.95
CA ASN A 112 -8.01 23.96 -1.76
C ASN A 112 -7.70 25.46 -1.68
N LYS A 113 -6.50 25.81 -1.17
CA LYS A 113 -6.07 27.19 -0.96
C LYS A 113 -6.03 28.01 -2.27
N ASN A 114 -5.82 27.37 -3.41
CA ASN A 114 -5.62 28.08 -4.68
C ASN A 114 -6.93 28.40 -5.41
N ASN A 115 -8.00 27.64 -5.18
CA ASN A 115 -9.25 27.80 -5.94
C ASN A 115 -10.53 27.79 -5.08
N GLY A 116 -10.40 27.78 -3.74
CA GLY A 116 -11.52 27.81 -2.80
C GLY A 116 -12.44 26.59 -2.82
N LYS A 117 -12.21 25.61 -3.72
CA LYS A 117 -13.08 24.45 -3.87
C LYS A 117 -12.82 23.44 -2.76
N THR A 118 -13.89 22.80 -2.30
CA THR A 118 -13.79 21.68 -1.36
C THR A 118 -13.00 20.54 -2.01
N MET A 119 -11.90 20.13 -1.37
CA MET A 119 -11.12 18.99 -1.81
C MET A 119 -11.87 17.68 -1.56
N SER A 120 -11.65 16.73 -2.47
CA SER A 120 -12.09 15.36 -2.26
C SER A 120 -11.45 14.79 -1.00
N LYS A 121 -12.28 14.36 -0.03
CA LYS A 121 -11.78 13.71 1.19
C LYS A 121 -10.93 12.50 0.82
N LYS A 122 -9.80 12.35 1.50
CA LYS A 122 -8.86 11.22 1.34
C LYS A 122 -9.58 9.88 1.54
N ARG A 123 -9.38 8.94 0.62
CA ARG A 123 -9.93 7.56 0.64
C ARG A 123 -8.86 6.58 0.17
N PHE A 124 -8.21 5.86 1.08
CA PHE A 124 -7.31 4.77 0.69
C PHE A 124 -8.04 3.47 0.36
N GLY A 125 -9.37 3.41 0.52
CA GLY A 125 -10.17 2.23 0.21
C GLY A 125 -9.93 1.65 -1.18
N LYS A 126 -9.72 2.50 -2.21
CA LYS A 126 -9.36 2.04 -3.56
C LYS A 126 -7.99 1.35 -3.58
N SER A 127 -6.98 1.93 -2.93
CA SER A 127 -5.63 1.37 -2.84
C SER A 127 -5.61 0.08 -2.02
N VAL A 128 -6.36 0.03 -0.92
CA VAL A 128 -6.53 -1.17 -0.09
C VAL A 128 -7.22 -2.28 -0.88
N ASN A 129 -8.28 -1.97 -1.62
CA ASN A 129 -8.96 -2.94 -2.50
C ASN A 129 -8.06 -3.41 -3.65
N SER A 130 -7.21 -2.53 -4.17
CA SER A 130 -6.30 -2.87 -5.26
C SER A 130 -5.20 -3.83 -4.82
N ASN A 131 -4.61 -3.59 -3.64
CA ASN A 131 -3.40 -4.27 -3.18
C ASN A 131 -3.66 -5.36 -2.11
N ALA A 132 -4.78 -5.32 -1.41
CA ALA A 132 -5.20 -6.28 -0.39
C ALA A 132 -4.11 -6.63 0.67
N PRO A 133 -3.54 -5.65 1.39
CA PRO A 133 -2.45 -5.88 2.36
C PRO A 133 -2.78 -6.89 3.45
N GLY A 134 -4.04 -6.93 3.93
CA GLY A 134 -4.47 -7.91 4.92
C GLY A 134 -4.36 -9.36 4.44
N THR A 135 -4.46 -9.61 3.12
CA THR A 135 -4.26 -10.97 2.58
C THR A 135 -2.81 -11.40 2.65
N LEU A 136 -1.85 -10.48 2.52
CA LEU A 136 -0.43 -10.80 2.71
C LEU A 136 -0.16 -11.16 4.17
N LYS A 137 -0.63 -10.34 5.13
CA LYS A 137 -0.46 -10.62 6.57
C LYS A 137 -1.08 -11.97 6.94
N ARG A 138 -2.31 -12.24 6.51
CA ARG A 138 -2.99 -13.52 6.75
C ARG A 138 -2.18 -14.72 6.22
N LYS A 139 -1.77 -14.69 4.95
CA LYS A 139 -0.98 -15.77 4.34
C LYS A 139 0.36 -15.97 5.04
N LEU A 140 1.00 -14.89 5.48
CA LEU A 140 2.26 -14.96 6.20
C LEU A 140 2.07 -15.63 7.57
N SER A 141 1.05 -15.23 8.34
CA SER A 141 0.68 -15.87 9.60
C SER A 141 0.37 -17.36 9.42
N GLU A 142 -0.44 -17.72 8.42
CA GLU A 142 -0.77 -19.12 8.08
C GLU A 142 0.48 -19.95 7.72
N LYS A 143 1.45 -19.36 7.02
CA LYS A 143 2.68 -20.08 6.66
C LYS A 143 3.65 -20.20 7.82
N LEU A 144 3.74 -19.20 8.69
CA LEU A 144 4.55 -19.27 9.90
C LEU A 144 4.00 -20.32 10.87
N SER A 145 2.68 -20.43 11.01
CA SER A 145 2.05 -21.40 11.92
C SER A 145 2.35 -22.85 11.56
N TYR A 146 2.56 -23.16 10.27
CA TYR A 146 3.01 -24.50 9.85
C TYR A 146 4.39 -24.89 10.38
N PHE A 147 5.20 -23.91 10.78
CA PHE A 147 6.51 -24.12 11.40
C PHE A 147 6.48 -23.88 12.91
N GLY A 148 5.29 -23.79 13.53
CA GLY A 148 5.15 -23.46 14.95
C GLY A 148 5.57 -22.03 15.30
N LYS A 149 5.56 -21.11 14.31
CA LYS A 149 5.95 -19.70 14.49
C LYS A 149 4.78 -18.77 14.28
N GLU A 150 4.94 -17.54 14.75
CA GLU A 150 3.91 -16.51 14.64
C GLU A 150 4.46 -15.21 14.03
N LEU A 151 3.57 -14.45 13.40
CA LEU A 151 3.89 -13.11 12.94
C LEU A 151 3.93 -12.16 14.16
N ILE A 152 5.09 -11.62 14.47
CA ILE A 152 5.26 -10.71 15.61
C ILE A 152 4.69 -9.34 15.23
N GLU A 153 3.56 -8.98 15.84
CA GLU A 153 2.94 -7.68 15.65
C GLU A 153 3.40 -6.67 16.71
N ILE A 154 4.27 -5.74 16.31
CA ILE A 154 4.80 -4.69 17.20
C ILE A 154 3.83 -3.53 17.37
N ASN A 155 3.95 -2.76 18.46
CA ASN A 155 3.12 -1.60 18.74
C ASN A 155 3.60 -0.36 17.96
N PRO A 156 2.88 0.08 16.90
CA PRO A 156 3.31 1.21 16.08
C PRO A 156 3.23 2.56 16.79
N PHE A 157 2.40 2.69 17.84
CA PHE A 157 2.24 3.94 18.58
C PHE A 157 3.39 4.20 19.53
N LYS A 158 4.00 3.14 20.07
CA LYS A 158 5.22 3.24 20.88
C LYS A 158 6.46 3.37 20.00
N THR A 159 6.61 2.49 19.01
CA THR A 159 7.83 2.42 18.20
C THR A 159 7.94 3.58 17.19
N LYS A 160 6.83 4.04 16.60
CA LYS A 160 6.78 5.13 15.62
C LYS A 160 7.95 5.07 14.61
N ALA A 161 8.20 3.90 14.01
CA ALA A 161 9.43 3.62 13.26
C ALA A 161 9.73 4.63 12.13
N SER A 162 8.68 5.12 11.45
CA SER A 162 8.86 6.15 10.43
C SER A 162 9.38 7.50 10.97
N GLN A 163 9.20 7.77 12.26
CA GLN A 163 9.55 9.02 12.95
C GLN A 163 10.86 8.92 13.72
N PHE A 164 11.19 7.75 14.25
CA PHE A 164 12.37 7.55 15.11
C PHE A 164 13.71 7.73 14.36
N ASN A 165 14.68 8.37 15.01
CA ASN A 165 16.07 8.48 14.61
C ASN A 165 16.92 7.80 15.68
N HIS A 166 17.62 6.72 15.34
CA HIS A 166 18.36 5.93 16.34
C HIS A 166 19.65 6.62 16.80
N ILE A 167 20.23 7.51 15.98
CA ILE A 167 21.47 8.21 16.33
C ILE A 167 21.19 9.30 17.36
N LYS A 168 20.20 10.16 17.06
CA LYS A 168 19.77 11.24 17.97
C LYS A 168 18.81 10.77 19.07
N GLN A 169 18.27 9.56 18.94
CA GLN A 169 17.23 8.99 19.82
C GLN A 169 15.96 9.83 19.92
N GLU A 170 15.62 10.54 18.84
CA GLU A 170 14.50 11.47 18.77
C GLU A 170 13.40 11.00 17.80
N PHE A 171 12.18 11.50 18.02
CA PHE A 171 11.05 11.28 17.13
C PHE A 171 10.69 12.55 16.38
N LYS A 172 10.92 12.56 15.06
CA LYS A 172 10.52 13.67 14.18
C LYS A 172 9.34 13.25 13.32
N LYS A 173 8.22 13.97 13.40
CA LYS A 173 7.07 13.73 12.50
C LYS A 173 7.45 14.13 11.08
N CYS A 174 7.24 13.22 10.13
CA CYS A 174 7.45 13.45 8.70
C CYS A 174 6.13 13.33 7.95
N SER A 175 5.94 14.15 6.91
CA SER A 175 4.81 14.00 6.00
C SER A 175 4.98 12.75 5.12
N LEU A 176 3.90 12.27 4.50
CA LEU A 176 3.93 11.08 3.64
C LEU A 176 4.79 11.25 2.37
N GLU A 177 5.04 12.50 1.95
CA GLU A 177 5.82 12.88 0.78
C GLU A 177 7.32 12.78 1.01
N VAL A 178 7.76 12.87 2.26
CA VAL A 178 9.15 12.66 2.66
C VAL A 178 9.50 11.20 2.43
N ARG A 179 10.48 10.91 1.57
CA ARG A 179 10.92 9.53 1.28
C ARG A 179 12.29 9.22 1.83
N PHE A 180 13.06 10.24 2.14
CA PHE A 180 14.37 10.14 2.74
C PHE A 180 14.40 10.86 4.09
N LYS A 181 15.16 10.30 5.03
CA LYS A 181 15.42 10.89 6.33
C LYS A 181 16.91 11.16 6.46
N GLU A 182 17.26 12.35 6.88
CA GLU A 182 18.63 12.62 7.32
C GLU A 182 18.75 12.29 8.82
N LEU A 183 19.62 11.34 9.16
CA LEU A 183 19.80 10.91 10.55
C LEU A 183 20.76 11.86 11.29
N ILE A 184 21.88 12.15 10.65
CA ILE A 184 22.87 13.16 10.99
C ILE A 184 23.42 13.72 9.68
N GLN A 185 24.17 14.81 9.74
CA GLN A 185 24.73 15.47 8.55
C GLN A 185 25.46 14.45 7.66
N GLY A 186 24.96 14.30 6.42
CA GLY A 186 25.54 13.40 5.42
C GLY A 186 25.06 11.94 5.45
N ILE A 187 24.32 11.51 6.48
CA ILE A 187 23.75 10.15 6.54
C ILE A 187 22.26 10.19 6.21
N VAL A 188 21.93 9.85 4.96
CA VAL A 188 20.56 9.87 4.43
C VAL A 188 20.06 8.45 4.18
N VAL A 189 18.88 8.13 4.72
CA VAL A 189 18.28 6.80 4.63
C VAL A 189 16.91 6.84 3.97
N GLN A 190 16.55 5.80 3.21
CA GLN A 190 15.20 5.69 2.67
C GLN A 190 14.23 5.33 3.81
N ARG A 191 13.18 6.14 3.99
CA ARG A 191 12.30 6.11 5.17
C ARG A 191 11.67 4.74 5.41
N ASP A 192 11.15 4.10 4.37
CA ASP A 192 10.38 2.86 4.48
C ASP A 192 11.32 1.66 4.74
N LEU A 193 12.50 1.62 4.09
CA LEU A 193 13.57 0.64 4.34
C LEU A 193 14.13 0.78 5.76
N TYR A 194 14.43 2.00 6.18
CA TYR A 194 14.94 2.28 7.52
C TYR A 194 13.90 1.96 8.60
N SER A 195 12.61 2.23 8.36
CA SER A 195 11.54 1.79 9.26
C SER A 195 11.53 0.27 9.41
N ALA A 196 11.65 -0.49 8.31
CA ALA A 196 11.71 -1.95 8.38
C ALA A 196 12.95 -2.45 9.15
N PHE A 197 14.11 -1.80 8.98
CA PHE A 197 15.32 -2.09 9.74
C PHE A 197 15.15 -1.84 11.24
N LEU A 198 14.52 -0.73 11.63
CA LEU A 198 14.19 -0.44 13.02
C LEU A 198 13.23 -1.49 13.59
N ILE A 199 12.16 -1.81 12.86
CA ILE A 199 11.15 -2.81 13.26
C ILE A 199 11.78 -4.19 13.49
N LYS A 200 12.72 -4.60 12.64
CA LYS A 200 13.48 -5.86 12.80
C LYS A 200 14.15 -5.93 14.18
N ASN A 201 14.62 -4.79 14.68
CA ASN A 201 15.36 -4.66 15.94
C ASN A 201 14.49 -4.22 17.13
N VAL A 202 13.17 -4.35 17.05
CA VAL A 202 12.27 -4.15 18.20
C VAL A 202 12.22 -5.41 19.07
N GLU A 203 12.35 -5.25 20.38
CA GLU A 203 12.16 -6.26 21.42
C GLU A 203 10.94 -5.91 22.27
N ASN A 204 10.40 -6.91 22.99
CA ASN A 204 9.24 -6.74 23.87
C ASN A 204 8.04 -6.03 23.20
N LEU A 205 7.89 -6.22 21.88
CA LEU A 205 6.88 -5.61 21.01
C LEU A 205 6.90 -4.07 20.90
N SER A 206 7.75 -3.36 21.66
CA SER A 206 7.73 -1.89 21.67
C SER A 206 9.07 -1.17 21.89
N GLU A 207 10.13 -1.87 22.26
CA GLU A 207 11.41 -1.26 22.63
C GLU A 207 12.47 -1.52 21.58
N TYR A 208 13.33 -0.54 21.29
CA TYR A 208 14.40 -0.72 20.32
C TYR A 208 15.64 -1.32 20.99
N ASN A 209 16.16 -2.42 20.43
CA ASN A 209 17.47 -2.92 20.83
C ASN A 209 18.57 -2.06 20.18
N MET A 210 18.98 -1.00 20.89
CA MET A 210 19.97 -0.03 20.40
C MET A 210 21.34 -0.68 20.12
N LYS A 211 21.75 -1.67 20.93
CA LYS A 211 23.00 -2.41 20.71
C LYS A 211 22.98 -3.14 19.36
N LYS A 212 21.88 -3.84 19.03
CA LYS A 212 21.72 -4.53 17.74
C LYS A 212 21.60 -3.55 16.59
N ILE A 213 20.87 -2.45 16.76
CA ILE A 213 20.73 -1.39 15.75
C ILE A 213 22.11 -0.84 15.38
N ASN A 214 22.88 -0.38 16.36
CA ASN A 214 24.20 0.22 16.11
C ASN A 214 25.14 -0.77 15.43
N ARG A 215 25.16 -2.05 15.89
CA ARG A 215 25.98 -3.10 15.27
C ARG A 215 25.60 -3.45 13.84
N GLN A 216 24.32 -3.31 13.46
CA GLN A 216 23.82 -3.72 12.15
C GLN A 216 23.65 -2.57 11.16
N PHE A 217 23.76 -1.32 11.61
CA PHE A 217 23.38 -0.14 10.83
C PHE A 217 24.24 0.01 9.58
N GLU A 218 25.56 -0.12 9.68
CA GLU A 218 26.48 0.01 8.55
C GLU A 218 26.13 -0.97 7.41
N LYS A 219 25.99 -2.27 7.76
CA LYS A 219 25.58 -3.31 6.80
C LYS A 219 24.19 -3.05 6.21
N PHE A 220 23.25 -2.48 6.97
CA PHE A 220 21.97 -2.05 6.45
C PHE A 220 22.14 -0.89 5.47
N TYR A 221 22.97 0.09 5.82
CA TYR A 221 23.21 1.31 5.06
C TYR A 221 23.77 0.98 3.66
N GLU A 222 24.82 0.16 3.57
CA GLU A 222 25.36 -0.28 2.28
C GLU A 222 24.30 -0.96 1.40
N LYS A 223 23.49 -1.85 1.99
CA LYS A 223 22.46 -2.58 1.26
C LYS A 223 21.32 -1.68 0.79
N GLN A 224 20.97 -0.66 1.57
CA GLN A 224 19.94 0.29 1.17
C GLN A 224 20.40 1.12 -0.03
N LEU A 225 21.68 1.52 -0.09
CA LEU A 225 22.23 2.28 -1.21
C LEU A 225 22.11 1.48 -2.51
N LYS A 226 22.53 0.22 -2.50
CA LYS A 226 22.38 -0.71 -3.63
C LYS A 226 20.92 -0.87 -4.07
N GLU A 227 20.00 -0.95 -3.12
CA GLU A 227 18.56 -1.06 -3.41
C GLU A 227 17.98 0.23 -4.01
N ILE A 228 18.41 1.40 -3.53
CA ILE A 228 18.01 2.69 -4.08
C ILE A 228 18.48 2.81 -5.54
N GLU A 229 19.73 2.45 -5.84
CA GLU A 229 20.28 2.45 -7.19
C GLU A 229 19.51 1.51 -8.11
N ARG A 230 19.24 0.27 -7.67
CA ARG A 230 18.40 -0.68 -8.40
C ARG A 230 17.05 -0.08 -8.77
N ILE A 231 16.38 0.58 -7.82
CA ILE A 231 15.07 1.19 -8.05
C ILE A 231 15.13 2.37 -9.02
N LYS A 232 16.19 3.20 -8.93
CA LYS A 232 16.40 4.31 -9.87
C LYS A 232 16.51 3.80 -11.31
N ASN A 233 17.16 2.65 -11.51
CA ASN A 233 17.35 2.02 -12.82
C ASN A 233 16.10 1.30 -13.36
N GLU A 234 15.37 0.56 -12.53
CA GLU A 234 14.21 -0.25 -12.98
C GLU A 234 12.90 0.56 -13.18
N GLY A 235 12.81 1.77 -12.66
CA GLY A 235 11.67 2.70 -12.84
C GLY A 235 10.36 2.33 -12.13
N GLY A 236 10.10 1.05 -11.86
CA GLY A 236 8.80 0.56 -11.33
C GLY A 236 8.44 1.04 -9.92
N LEU A 237 9.41 1.55 -9.16
CA LEU A 237 9.26 2.08 -7.80
C LEU A 237 9.83 3.50 -7.66
N LYS A 238 10.00 4.25 -8.77
CA LYS A 238 10.62 5.59 -8.80
C LYS A 238 10.06 6.56 -7.74
N PHE A 239 8.76 6.54 -7.52
CA PHE A 239 8.10 7.36 -6.49
C PHE A 239 8.69 7.20 -5.08
N TYR A 240 9.21 6.02 -4.75
CA TYR A 240 9.78 5.73 -3.42
C TYR A 240 11.22 6.23 -3.25
N VAL A 241 11.87 6.65 -4.34
CA VAL A 241 13.25 7.16 -4.38
C VAL A 241 13.35 8.57 -4.97
N SER A 242 12.22 9.24 -5.24
CA SER A 242 12.17 10.59 -5.81
C SER A 242 11.50 11.63 -4.88
N GLY A 243 11.32 11.30 -3.60
CA GLY A 243 10.66 12.17 -2.63
C GLY A 243 11.61 13.13 -1.93
N LYS A 244 11.05 14.05 -1.15
CA LYS A 244 11.83 15.03 -0.37
C LYS A 244 12.64 14.34 0.73
N THR A 245 13.76 14.97 1.09
CA THR A 245 14.61 14.64 2.25
C THR A 245 14.29 15.60 3.38
N VAL A 246 14.14 15.10 4.61
CA VAL A 246 13.81 15.89 5.83
C VAL A 246 14.51 15.31 7.06
#